data_AF-A0A2N3C6K2-F1
#
_entry.id   AF-A0A2N3C6K2-F1
#
_cell.length_a   1.000
_cell.length_b   1.000
_cell.length_c   1.000
_cell.angle_alpha   90.00
_cell.angle_beta   90.00
_cell.angle_gamma   90.00
#
_symmetry.space_group_name_H-M   'P 1'
#
loop_
_entity.id
_entity.type
_entity.pdbx_description
1 polymer ?
#
loop_
_entity_poly.entity_id
_entity_poly.type
_entity_poly.pdbx_seq_one_letter_code
_entity_poly.pdbx_strand_id
1 'polypeptide(L)' 'YPAGEPPIVAADGRSLVRAVRVADKVEPRFVESPVDLPEAILGMAHDGDVVIVMGAGSIGQVAANTRELAG' A
#
# COMPACT_ATOMS: atom_id res chain seq x y z
N TYR A 1 -0.20 6.54 -7.85
CA TYR A 1 -0.88 6.40 -9.16
C TYR A 1 -1.24 7.80 -9.64
N PRO A 2 -0.58 8.34 -10.69
CA PRO A 2 -0.75 9.73 -11.10
C PRO A 2 -1.98 10.00 -11.98
N ALA A 3 -2.64 8.97 -12.53
CA ALA A 3 -3.79 9.13 -13.43
C ALA A 3 -3.59 10.08 -14.63
N GLY A 4 -2.33 10.32 -15.02
CA GLY A 4 -1.96 11.27 -16.08
C GLY A 4 -1.61 12.68 -15.61
N GLU A 5 -1.72 12.96 -14.31
CA GLU A 5 -1.36 14.25 -13.72
C GLU A 5 0.16 14.39 -13.52
N PRO A 6 0.71 15.61 -13.66
CA PRO A 6 2.09 15.87 -13.32
C PRO A 6 2.31 15.78 -11.79
N PRO A 7 3.53 15.45 -11.33
CA PRO A 7 3.85 15.45 -9.92
C PRO A 7 3.64 16.82 -9.27
N ILE A 8 3.13 16.82 -8.04
CA ILE A 8 2.98 18.01 -7.20
C ILE A 8 3.93 17.86 -6.00
N VAL A 9 4.69 18.92 -5.70
CA VAL A 9 5.64 18.94 -4.58
C VAL A 9 4.92 18.60 -3.28
N ALA A 10 5.47 17.63 -2.54
CA ALA A 10 4.95 17.14 -1.26
C ALA A 10 3.56 16.47 -1.29
N ALA A 11 2.95 16.26 -2.45
CA ALA A 11 1.72 15.48 -2.60
C ALA A 11 2.05 14.05 -3.08
N ASP A 12 2.93 13.38 -2.34
CA ASP A 12 3.39 12.03 -2.64
C ASP A 12 3.19 11.08 -1.45
N GLY A 13 3.36 9.78 -1.71
CA GLY A 13 3.16 8.75 -0.70
C GLY A 13 4.10 8.87 0.51
N ARG A 14 5.34 9.35 0.31
CA ARG A 14 6.31 9.55 1.41
C ARG A 14 5.86 10.67 2.34
N SER A 15 5.36 11.75 1.76
CA SER A 15 4.80 12.90 2.48
C SER A 15 3.57 12.50 3.28
N LEU A 16 2.66 11.71 2.68
CA LEU A 16 1.50 11.15 3.39
C LEU A 16 1.90 10.23 4.56
N VAL A 17 2.83 9.29 4.32
CA VAL A 17 3.34 8.38 5.35
C VAL A 17 3.95 9.15 6.53
N ARG A 18 4.73 10.20 6.25
CA ARG A 18 5.29 11.06 7.28
C ARG A 18 4.20 11.76 8.09
N ALA A 19 3.17 12.29 7.44
CA ALA A 19 2.05 12.96 8.12
C ALA A 19 1.27 11.98 9.02
N VAL A 20 1.03 10.75 8.55
CA VAL A 20 0.37 9.70 9.34
C VAL A 20 1.20 9.31 10.56
N ARG A 21 2.52 9.15 10.41
CA ARG A 21 3.43 8.85 11.53
C ARG A 21 3.42 9.97 12.58
N VAL A 22 3.48 11.23 12.15
CA VAL A 22 3.42 12.39 13.06
C VAL A 22 2.10 12.49 13.82
N ALA A 23 1.00 11.97 13.26
CA ALA A 23 -0.29 11.92 13.93
C ALA A 23 -0.34 10.89 15.08
N ASP A 24 0.70 10.06 15.26
CA ASP A 24 0.93 9.15 16.40
C ASP A 24 -0.22 8.17 16.69
N LYS A 25 -0.95 7.77 15.65
CA LYS A 25 -2.03 6.77 15.77
C LYS A 25 -1.61 5.39 15.30
N VAL A 26 -0.77 5.33 14.28
CA VAL A 26 -0.32 4.11 13.62
C VAL A 26 1.07 4.34 13.03
N GLU A 27 1.87 3.28 12.94
CA GLU A 27 3.15 3.28 12.24
C GLU A 27 3.00 2.70 10.82
N PRO A 28 2.85 3.55 9.80
CA PRO A 28 2.65 3.07 8.43
C PRO A 28 3.95 2.47 7.85
N ARG A 29 3.81 1.32 7.20
CA ARG A 29 4.85 0.75 6.34
C ARG A 29 4.67 1.27 4.92
N PHE A 30 5.66 2.02 4.43
CA PHE A 30 5.68 2.49 3.05
C PHE A 30 6.26 1.43 2.12
N VAL A 31 5.58 1.18 1.00
CA VAL A 31 6.05 0.32 -0.08
C VAL A 31 6.03 1.16 -1.35
N GLU A 32 7.16 1.25 -2.05
CA GLU A 32 7.32 2.18 -3.18
C GLU A 32 6.52 1.75 -4.41
N SER A 33 6.49 0.45 -4.69
CA SER A 33 5.82 -0.09 -5.87
C SER A 33 4.65 -0.99 -5.47
N PRO A 34 3.48 -0.88 -6.15
CA PRO A 34 2.38 -1.81 -5.94
C PRO A 34 2.71 -3.28 -6.24
N VAL A 35 3.75 -3.55 -7.04
CA VAL A 35 4.18 -4.92 -7.36
C VAL A 35 4.83 -5.62 -6.17
N ASP A 36 5.36 -4.86 -5.20
CA ASP A 36 6.01 -5.37 -4.00
C ASP A 36 5.01 -5.57 -2.84
N LEU A 37 3.77 -5.08 -2.99
CA LEU A 37 2.73 -5.17 -1.97
C LEU A 37 2.34 -6.61 -1.61
N PRO A 38 2.17 -7.56 -2.55
CA PRO A 38 1.81 -8.94 -2.21
C PRO A 38 2.76 -9.58 -1.20
N GLU A 39 4.07 -9.49 -1.45
CA GLU A 39 5.08 -10.04 -0.55
C GLU A 39 5.09 -9.31 0.81
N ALA A 40 4.98 -7.98 0.79
CA ALA A 40 4.92 -7.19 2.01
C ALA A 40 3.70 -7.52 2.88
N ILE A 41 2.54 -7.79 2.26
CA ILE A 41 1.30 -8.19 2.94
C ILE A 41 1.49 -9.56 3.59
N LEU A 42 1.97 -10.56 2.84
CA LEU A 42 2.18 -11.90 3.39
C LEU A 42 3.23 -11.93 4.51
N GLY A 43 4.22 -11.06 4.46
CA GLY A 43 5.22 -10.92 5.52
C GLY A 43 4.71 -10.21 6.79
N MET A 44 3.50 -9.62 6.78
CA MET A 44 2.94 -8.92 7.95
C MET A 44 1.64 -9.53 8.47
N ALA A 45 0.87 -10.18 7.60
CA ALA A 45 -0.44 -10.74 7.94
C ALA A 45 -0.29 -11.98 8.82
N HIS A 46 -1.18 -12.11 9.79
CA HIS A 46 -1.30 -13.28 10.65
C HIS A 46 -2.60 -14.03 10.35
N ASP A 47 -2.70 -15.26 10.86
CA ASP A 47 -3.94 -16.02 10.77
C ASP A 47 -5.10 -15.26 11.42
N GLY A 48 -6.25 -15.24 10.74
CA GLY A 48 -7.44 -14.48 11.16
C GLY A 48 -7.45 -12.99 10.76
N ASP A 49 -6.37 -12.44 10.21
CA ASP A 49 -6.38 -11.05 9.72
C ASP A 49 -7.26 -10.89 8.47
N VAL A 50 -7.92 -9.73 8.38
CA VAL A 50 -8.66 -9.31 7.18
C VAL A 50 -7.87 -8.22 6.47
N VAL A 51 -7.38 -8.53 5.27
CA VAL A 51 -6.67 -7.57 4.43
C VAL A 51 -7.65 -6.81 3.53
N ILE A 52 -7.69 -5.49 3.67
CA ILE A 52 -8.48 -4.61 2.80
C ILE A 52 -7.54 -3.91 1.83
N VAL A 53 -7.68 -4.23 0.54
CA VAL A 53 -6.99 -3.52 -0.55
C VAL A 53 -7.88 -2.38 -1.02
N MET A 54 -7.40 -1.13 -0.89
CA MET A 54 -8.19 0.07 -1.18
C MET A 54 -7.52 0.98 -2.19
N GLY A 55 -8.34 1.63 -3.03
CA GLY A 55 -7.93 2.61 -4.02
C GLY A 55 -8.50 2.31 -5.40
N ALA A 56 -7.91 2.91 -6.43
CA ALA A 56 -8.28 2.72 -7.83
C ALA A 56 -7.03 2.49 -8.70
N GLY A 57 -7.26 2.14 -9.98
CA GLY A 57 -6.18 1.94 -10.93
C GLY A 57 -5.39 0.67 -10.65
N SER A 58 -4.05 0.79 -10.61
CA SER A 58 -3.14 -0.36 -10.54
C SER A 58 -3.24 -1.19 -9.25
N ILE A 59 -3.90 -0.67 -8.21
CA ILE A 59 -4.08 -1.40 -6.95
C ILE A 59 -4.99 -2.62 -7.09
N GLY A 60 -5.89 -2.64 -8.09
CA GLY A 60 -6.91 -3.69 -8.24
C GLY A 60 -6.35 -5.11 -8.41
N GLN A 61 -5.12 -5.25 -8.91
CA GLN A 61 -4.46 -6.55 -9.08
C GLN A 61 -3.78 -7.06 -7.80
N VAL A 62 -3.54 -6.20 -6.80
CA VAL A 62 -2.78 -6.56 -5.60
C VAL A 62 -3.48 -7.67 -4.82
N ALA A 63 -4.81 -7.61 -4.67
CA ALA A 63 -5.57 -8.65 -3.96
C ALA A 63 -5.45 -10.02 -4.64
N ALA A 64 -5.58 -10.07 -5.97
CA ALA A 64 -5.46 -11.30 -6.75
C ALA A 64 -4.04 -11.87 -6.65
N ASN A 65 -3.02 -11.05 -6.85
CA ASN A 65 -1.61 -11.46 -6.79
C ASN A 65 -1.21 -11.92 -5.38
N THR A 66 -1.72 -11.27 -4.33
CA THR A 66 -1.46 -11.68 -2.94
C THR A 66 -2.04 -13.07 -2.67
N ARG A 67 -3.26 -13.32 -3.15
CA ARG A 67 -3.90 -14.64 -3.03
C ARG A 67 -3.13 -15.71 -3.80
N GLU A 68 -2.73 -15.43 -5.04
CA GLU A 68 -1.94 -16.37 -5.86
C GLU A 68 -0.59 -16.71 -5.22
N LEU A 69 0.08 -15.72 -4.62
CA LEU A 69 1.36 -15.91 -3.94
C LEU A 69 1.22 -16.71 -2.63
N ALA A 70 0.05 -16.66 -1.97
CA ALA A 70 -0.20 -17.38 -0.72
C ALA A 70 -0.40 -18.90 -0.91
N GLY A 71 -0.71 -19.36 -2.14
CA GLY A 71 -1.07 -20.75 -2.46
C GLY A 71 -2.57 -21.00 -2.40
#